data_AF-A0A1F4UN61-F1
#
_entry.id   AF-A0A1F4UN61-F1
#
_cell.length_a   1.000
_cell.length_b   1.000
_cell.length_c   1.000
_cell.angle_alpha   90.00
_cell.angle_beta   90.00
_cell.angle_gamma   90.00
#
_symmetry.space_group_name_H-M   'P 1'
#
loop_
_entity.id
_entity.type
_entity.pdbx_description
1 polymer ?
#
loop_
_entity_poly.entity_id
_entity_poly.type
_entity_poly.pdbx_seq_one_letter_code
_entity_poly.pdbx_strand_id
1 'polypeptide(L)'
;MVINTALDGGGRAVGILPYGSDFIKNDYNHNNIEKFTKNKNFVLILPFEKDQKPCKETFSFRNHLMLSMSRIILVIEAGAKSKVFYLVDSALDMGKDIYCVPGNVFSEKSIGTNNMIKDGANLVNDITEIISQKF
;
A
#
# COMPACT_ATOMS: atom_id res chain seq x y z
N MET A 1 4.18 -5.75 -7.51
CA MET A 1 3.65 -5.02 -8.68
C MET A 1 3.86 -3.53 -8.52
N VAL A 2 3.16 -2.85 -7.59
CA VAL A 2 3.22 -1.38 -7.43
C VAL A 2 4.63 -0.80 -7.35
N ILE A 3 5.51 -1.37 -6.51
CA ILE A 3 6.90 -0.88 -6.38
C ILE A 3 7.67 -1.00 -7.71
N ASN A 4 7.56 -2.12 -8.44
CA ASN A 4 8.20 -2.25 -9.74
C ASN A 4 7.67 -1.18 -10.70
N THR A 5 6.34 -1.05 -10.84
CA THR A 5 5.72 -0.07 -11.73
C THR A 5 6.18 1.36 -11.42
N ALA A 6 6.25 1.73 -10.13
CA ALA A 6 6.73 3.05 -9.72
C ALA A 6 8.20 3.27 -10.10
N LEU A 7 9.07 2.28 -9.87
CA LEU A 7 10.50 2.39 -10.18
C LEU A 7 10.78 2.35 -11.69
N ASP A 8 10.09 1.49 -12.43
CA ASP A 8 10.22 1.34 -13.90
C ASP A 8 9.75 2.61 -14.62
N GLY A 9 8.74 3.30 -14.08
CA GLY A 9 8.29 4.61 -14.54
C GLY A 9 9.20 5.78 -14.13
N GLY A 10 10.35 5.53 -13.51
CA GLY A 10 11.29 6.56 -13.04
C GLY A 10 10.83 7.29 -11.76
N GLY A 11 9.74 6.83 -11.14
CA GLY A 11 9.24 7.33 -9.87
C GLY A 11 10.05 6.87 -8.67
N ARG A 12 9.54 7.18 -7.48
CA ARG A 12 10.12 6.81 -6.18
C ARG A 12 9.21 5.85 -5.45
N ALA A 13 9.78 4.97 -4.63
CA ALA A 13 9.02 4.04 -3.82
C ALA A 13 9.64 3.87 -2.43
N VAL A 14 8.77 3.65 -1.44
CA VAL A 14 9.17 3.38 -0.05
C VAL A 14 8.60 2.03 0.35
N GLY A 15 9.46 1.13 0.81
CA GLY A 15 9.07 -0.13 1.44
C GLY A 15 9.17 -0.02 2.96
N ILE A 16 8.26 -0.67 3.68
CA ILE A 16 8.30 -0.73 5.16
C ILE A 16 8.13 -2.19 5.57
N LEU A 17 9.09 -2.72 6.34
CA LEU A 17 9.03 -4.10 6.83
C LEU A 17 8.40 -4.19 8.22
N PRO A 18 7.63 -5.26 8.49
CA PRO A 18 7.02 -5.51 9.80
C PRO A 18 7.95 -6.31 10.73
N TYR A 19 9.27 -6.23 10.56
CA TYR A 19 10.25 -6.99 11.34
C TYR A 19 11.66 -6.38 11.23
N GLY A 20 12.57 -6.85 12.08
CA GLY A 20 13.97 -6.43 12.12
C GLY A 20 14.82 -6.95 10.95
N SER A 21 15.97 -6.31 10.71
CA SER A 21 16.85 -6.63 9.57
C SER A 21 17.29 -8.10 9.50
N ASP A 22 17.40 -8.80 10.62
CA ASP A 22 17.91 -10.17 10.67
C ASP A 22 16.95 -11.16 10.00
N PHE A 23 15.68 -10.79 9.85
CA PHE A 23 14.64 -11.61 9.22
C PHE A 23 14.51 -11.39 7.71
N ILE A 24 15.20 -10.41 7.12
CA ILE A 24 15.07 -10.10 5.68
C ILE A 24 15.34 -11.32 4.82
N LYS A 25 16.39 -12.10 5.12
CA LYS A 25 16.73 -13.31 4.35
C LYS A 25 15.70 -14.43 4.44
N ASN A 26 14.88 -14.44 5.50
CA ASN A 26 13.83 -15.42 5.69
C ASN A 26 12.51 -15.01 5.00
N ASP A 27 12.41 -13.77 4.53
CA ASP A 27 11.23 -13.30 3.81
C ASP A 27 11.18 -13.89 2.40
N TYR A 28 9.98 -14.31 1.98
CA TYR A 28 9.77 -14.88 0.65
C TYR A 28 10.07 -13.86 -0.48
N ASN A 29 10.05 -12.56 -0.18
CA ASN A 29 10.42 -11.48 -1.08
C ASN A 29 11.86 -11.00 -0.93
N HIS A 30 12.75 -11.68 -0.18
CA HIS A 30 14.13 -11.19 0.04
C HIS A 30 14.84 -10.79 -1.26
N ASN A 31 14.69 -11.58 -2.33
CA ASN A 31 15.24 -11.26 -3.66
C ASN A 31 14.71 -9.94 -4.22
N ASN A 32 13.41 -9.67 -4.05
CA ASN A 32 12.82 -8.40 -4.46
C ASN A 32 13.32 -7.24 -3.58
N ILE A 33 13.44 -7.44 -2.27
CA ILE A 33 13.96 -6.45 -1.35
C ILE A 33 15.40 -6.07 -1.75
N GLU A 34 16.27 -7.07 -1.96
CA GLU A 34 17.65 -6.86 -2.41
C GLU A 34 17.74 -6.21 -3.79
N LYS A 35 16.82 -6.56 -4.72
CA LYS A 35 16.73 -5.91 -6.02
C LYS A 35 16.35 -4.43 -5.86
N PHE A 36 15.36 -4.13 -5.01
CA PHE A 36 14.86 -2.77 -4.82
C PHE A 36 15.87 -1.88 -4.10
N THR A 37 16.58 -2.38 -3.09
CA THR A 37 17.58 -1.60 -2.35
C THR A 37 18.78 -1.17 -3.20
N LYS A 38 19.01 -1.81 -4.36
CA LYS A 38 20.01 -1.36 -5.34
C LYS A 38 19.55 -0.18 -6.20
N ASN A 39 18.24 0.14 -6.20
CA ASN A 39 17.69 1.25 -6.97
C ASN A 39 17.76 2.55 -6.14
N LYS A 40 18.40 3.60 -6.67
CA LYS A 40 18.55 4.90 -6.02
C LYS A 40 17.23 5.63 -5.69
N ASN A 41 16.13 5.26 -6.34
CA ASN A 41 14.81 5.84 -6.12
C ASN A 41 13.97 5.05 -5.09
N PHE A 42 14.54 4.01 -4.48
CA PHE A 42 13.88 3.20 -3.47
C PHE A 42 14.49 3.41 -2.09
N VAL A 43 13.63 3.48 -1.07
CA VAL A 43 14.04 3.51 0.33
C VAL A 43 13.31 2.41 1.09
N LEU A 44 14.05 1.69 1.95
CA LEU A 44 13.51 0.69 2.87
C LEU A 44 13.53 1.23 4.29
N ILE A 45 12.39 1.22 4.97
CA ILE A 45 12.24 1.60 6.37
C ILE A 45 12.14 0.33 7.23
N LEU A 46 13.00 0.25 8.23
CA LEU A 46 13.06 -0.81 9.23
C LEU A 46 12.81 -0.18 10.60
N PRO A 47 11.54 -0.07 11.04
CA PRO A 47 11.22 0.66 12.26
C PRO A 47 11.43 -0.16 13.54
N PHE A 48 11.96 -1.38 13.44
CA PHE A 48 12.14 -2.31 14.54
C PHE A 48 13.61 -2.67 14.75
N GLU A 49 13.94 -3.04 15.98
CA GLU A 49 15.25 -3.62 16.33
C GLU A 49 15.58 -4.83 15.46
N LYS A 50 16.88 -5.09 15.26
CA LYS A 50 17.38 -6.05 14.28
C LYS A 50 16.80 -7.46 14.43
N ASP A 51 16.58 -7.90 15.66
CA ASP A 51 16.10 -9.24 16.05
C ASP A 51 14.58 -9.31 16.29
N GLN A 52 13.83 -8.23 16.02
CA GLN A 52 12.39 -8.21 16.17
C GLN A 52 11.72 -9.16 15.15
N LYS A 53 10.99 -10.15 15.68
CA LYS A 53 10.22 -11.11 14.89
C LYS A 53 8.90 -10.51 14.36
N PRO A 54 8.41 -10.96 13.20
CA PRO A 54 7.09 -10.59 12.71
C PRO A 54 5.98 -11.15 13.61
N CYS A 55 5.06 -10.29 14.02
CA CYS A 55 3.84 -10.63 14.75
C CYS A 55 2.69 -9.67 14.38
N LYS A 56 1.47 -9.94 14.84
CA LYS A 56 0.28 -9.15 14.50
C LYS A 56 0.48 -7.66 14.78
N GLU A 57 1.11 -7.34 15.90
CA GLU A 57 1.39 -5.98 16.38
C GLU A 57 2.34 -5.24 15.44
N THR A 58 3.45 -5.88 15.04
CA THR A 58 4.41 -5.29 14.10
C THR A 58 3.81 -5.04 12.70
N PHE A 59 2.91 -5.93 12.24
CA PHE A 59 2.17 -5.72 10.99
C PHE A 59 1.18 -4.57 11.11
N SER A 60 0.45 -4.46 12.23
CA SER A 60 -0.46 -3.35 12.49
C SER A 60 0.30 -2.03 12.54
N PHE A 61 1.42 -1.97 13.25
CA PHE A 61 2.29 -0.79 13.29
C PHE A 61 2.81 -0.40 11.91
N ARG A 62 3.32 -1.36 11.13
CA ARG A 62 3.79 -1.13 9.75
C ARG A 62 2.68 -0.52 8.90
N ASN A 63 1.48 -1.08 8.98
CA ASN A 63 0.32 -0.60 8.23
C ASN A 63 -0.05 0.83 8.63
N HIS A 64 -0.12 1.12 9.94
CA HIS A 64 -0.38 2.46 10.44
C HIS A 64 0.70 3.47 9.98
N LEU A 65 1.98 3.09 10.01
CA LEU A 65 3.07 3.93 9.51
C LEU A 65 2.93 4.22 8.01
N MET A 66 2.60 3.20 7.21
CA MET A 66 2.34 3.34 5.77
C MET A 66 1.18 4.32 5.51
N LEU A 67 0.06 4.19 6.23
CA LEU A 67 -1.10 5.09 6.11
C LEU A 67 -0.76 6.51 6.57
N SER A 68 0.00 6.65 7.67
CA SER A 68 0.42 7.94 8.23
C SER A 68 1.24 8.74 7.22
N MET A 69 2.20 8.07 6.55
CA MET A 69 3.08 8.66 5.54
C MET A 69 2.37 8.94 4.21
N SER A 70 1.20 8.33 3.99
CA SER A 70 0.44 8.51 2.76
C SER A 70 -0.45 9.74 2.86
N ARG A 71 -0.50 10.55 1.80
CA ARG A 71 -1.45 11.67 1.75
C ARG A 71 -2.86 11.22 1.38
N ILE A 72 -2.94 10.34 0.39
CA ILE A 72 -4.16 9.73 -0.10
C ILE A 72 -3.96 8.20 -0.17
N ILE A 73 -5.05 7.44 -0.12
CA ILE A 73 -5.03 5.99 -0.28
C ILE A 73 -5.73 5.61 -1.58
N LEU A 74 -5.00 5.01 -2.53
CA LEU A 74 -5.56 4.51 -3.79
C LEU A 74 -5.67 2.98 -3.74
N VAL A 75 -6.90 2.47 -3.85
CA VAL A 75 -7.19 1.03 -3.95
C VAL A 75 -7.46 0.68 -5.42
N ILE A 76 -6.56 -0.12 -6.02
CA ILE A 76 -6.62 -0.48 -7.45
C ILE A 76 -7.48 -1.74 -7.66
N GLU A 77 -7.34 -2.74 -6.79
CA GLU A 77 -8.12 -3.97 -6.82
C GLU A 77 -8.43 -4.44 -5.40
N ALA A 78 -9.64 -4.94 -5.18
CA ALA A 78 -10.07 -5.54 -3.93
C ALA A 78 -11.25 -6.48 -4.20
N GLY A 79 -11.15 -7.73 -3.78
CA GLY A 79 -12.30 -8.63 -3.75
C GLY A 79 -13.17 -8.43 -2.50
N ALA A 80 -14.34 -9.08 -2.46
CA ALA A 80 -15.32 -8.93 -1.39
C ALA A 80 -14.81 -9.26 0.03
N LYS A 81 -13.76 -10.08 0.16
CA LYS A 81 -13.11 -10.46 1.44
C LYS A 81 -11.66 -9.97 1.53
N SER A 82 -11.33 -8.89 0.83
CA SER A 82 -9.96 -8.35 0.80
C SER A 82 -9.52 -7.90 2.20
N LYS A 83 -8.27 -8.18 2.56
CA LYS A 83 -7.68 -7.66 3.82
C LYS A 83 -7.49 -6.14 3.80
N VAL A 84 -7.69 -5.51 2.64
CA VAL A 84 -7.57 -4.05 2.49
C VAL A 84 -8.67 -3.28 3.21
N PHE A 85 -9.85 -3.87 3.47
CA PHE A 85 -10.95 -3.16 4.15
C PHE A 85 -10.52 -2.60 5.51
N TYR A 86 -9.82 -3.40 6.32
CA TYR A 86 -9.27 -2.94 7.59
C TYR A 86 -8.28 -1.76 7.43
N LEU A 87 -7.51 -1.72 6.34
CA LEU A 87 -6.62 -0.59 6.05
C LEU A 87 -7.38 0.66 5.62
N VAL A 88 -8.46 0.48 4.85
CA VAL A 88 -9.34 1.57 4.41
C VAL A 88 -10.05 2.17 5.61
N ASP A 89 -10.64 1.35 6.48
CA ASP A 89 -11.29 1.82 7.71
C ASP A 89 -10.31 2.58 8.59
N SER A 90 -9.11 2.02 8.83
CA SER A 90 -8.07 2.70 9.60
C SER A 90 -7.61 4.01 8.96
N ALA A 91 -7.61 4.12 7.63
CA ALA A 91 -7.25 5.34 6.93
C ALA A 91 -8.35 6.42 7.05
N LEU A 92 -9.61 6.02 6.96
CA LEU A 92 -10.77 6.90 7.20
C LEU A 92 -10.76 7.45 8.63
N ASP A 93 -10.47 6.61 9.63
CA ASP A 93 -10.33 7.03 11.04
C ASP A 93 -9.20 8.07 11.23
N MET A 94 -8.17 8.03 10.39
CA MET A 94 -7.07 9.00 10.36
C MET A 94 -7.39 10.26 9.52
N GLY A 95 -8.62 10.39 9.02
CA GLY A 95 -9.07 11.50 8.17
C GLY A 95 -8.42 11.50 6.79
N LYS A 96 -8.04 10.33 6.26
CA LYS A 96 -7.45 10.19 4.92
C LYS A 96 -8.53 9.98 3.86
N ASP A 97 -8.34 10.61 2.71
CA ASP A 97 -9.19 10.39 1.55
C ASP A 97 -8.89 9.04 0.89
N ILE A 98 -9.96 8.30 0.62
CA ILE A 98 -9.93 7.02 -0.07
C ILE A 98 -10.34 7.23 -1.52
N TYR A 99 -9.49 6.73 -2.42
CA TYR A 99 -9.70 6.70 -3.85
C TYR A 99 -9.73 5.26 -4.34
N CYS A 100 -10.58 4.98 -5.30
CA CYS A 100 -10.79 3.63 -5.82
C CYS A 100 -10.86 3.64 -7.34
N VAL A 101 -10.13 2.71 -7.96
CA VAL A 101 -10.24 2.45 -9.40
C VAL A 101 -11.47 1.56 -9.62
N PRO A 102 -12.45 1.99 -10.44
CA PRO A 102 -13.60 1.14 -10.76
C PRO A 102 -13.13 -0.04 -11.61
N GLY A 103 -13.86 -1.16 -11.51
CA GLY A 103 -13.56 -2.34 -12.32
C GLY A 103 -14.81 -3.05 -12.80
N ASN A 104 -14.61 -4.04 -13.67
CA ASN A 104 -15.69 -4.83 -14.25
C ASN A 104 -16.58 -5.42 -13.13
N VAL A 105 -17.90 -5.19 -13.19
CA VAL A 105 -18.86 -5.66 -12.19
C VAL A 105 -18.93 -7.19 -12.08
N PHE A 106 -18.48 -7.92 -13.11
CA PHE A 106 -18.39 -9.38 -13.11
C PHE A 106 -17.03 -9.90 -12.62
N SER A 107 -16.05 -9.01 -12.38
CA SER A 107 -14.75 -9.39 -11.85
C SER A 107 -14.80 -9.51 -10.33
N GLU A 108 -14.48 -10.68 -9.80
CA GLU A 108 -14.37 -10.89 -8.34
C GLU A 108 -13.33 -9.97 -7.69
N LYS A 109 -12.31 -9.53 -8.44
CA LYS A 109 -11.26 -8.62 -7.97
C LYS A 109 -11.70 -7.17 -7.87
N SER A 110 -12.84 -6.82 -8.42
CA SER A 110 -13.37 -5.45 -8.45
C SER A 110 -14.58 -5.25 -7.56
N ILE A 111 -15.12 -6.32 -6.94
CA ILE A 111 -16.29 -6.23 -6.06
C ILE A 111 -16.02 -5.25 -4.91
N GLY A 112 -14.85 -5.34 -4.28
CA GLY A 112 -14.47 -4.50 -3.15
C GLY A 112 -14.26 -3.04 -3.53
N THR A 113 -13.54 -2.73 -4.63
CA THR A 113 -13.37 -1.34 -5.07
C THR A 113 -14.69 -0.72 -5.50
N ASN A 114 -15.54 -1.46 -6.24
CA ASN A 114 -16.86 -0.99 -6.63
C ASN A 114 -17.78 -0.78 -5.42
N ASN A 115 -17.69 -1.62 -4.38
CA ASN A 115 -18.44 -1.41 -3.14
C ASN A 115 -17.93 -0.19 -2.37
N MET A 116 -16.62 0.00 -2.22
CA MET A 116 -16.06 1.20 -1.58
C MET A 116 -16.52 2.48 -2.28
N ILE A 117 -16.58 2.48 -3.62
CA ILE A 117 -17.11 3.61 -4.40
C ILE A 117 -18.59 3.84 -4.07
N LYS A 118 -19.40 2.79 -3.98
CA LYS A 118 -20.81 2.91 -3.57
C LYS A 118 -20.96 3.44 -2.14
N ASP A 119 -20.03 3.09 -1.25
CA ASP A 119 -19.99 3.51 0.14
C ASP A 119 -19.40 4.92 0.32
N GLY A 120 -19.01 5.60 -0.77
CA GLY A 120 -18.60 7.01 -0.78
C GLY A 120 -17.11 7.25 -1.02
N ALA A 121 -16.31 6.24 -1.33
CA ALA A 121 -14.93 6.45 -1.78
C ALA A 121 -14.90 7.20 -3.12
N ASN A 122 -13.89 8.05 -3.31
CA ASN A 122 -13.72 8.81 -4.53
C ASN A 122 -13.38 7.87 -5.70
N LEU A 123 -14.20 7.87 -6.74
CA LEU A 123 -13.91 7.13 -7.97
C LEU A 123 -12.76 7.81 -8.71
N VAL A 124 -11.81 7.03 -9.21
CA VAL A 124 -10.72 7.50 -10.07
C VAL A 124 -10.72 6.72 -11.37
N ASN A 125 -11.05 7.40 -12.47
CA ASN A 125 -10.93 6.84 -13.82
C ASN A 125 -9.86 7.56 -14.67
N ASP A 126 -9.33 8.69 -14.18
CA ASP A 126 -8.17 9.39 -14.73
C ASP A 126 -7.19 9.74 -13.60
N ILE A 127 -5.91 9.39 -13.79
CA ILE A 127 -4.85 9.67 -12.82
C ILE A 127 -4.58 11.16 -12.64
N THR A 128 -4.95 12.00 -13.62
CA THR A 128 -4.79 13.45 -13.50
C THR A 128 -5.59 14.03 -12.33
N GLU A 129 -6.69 13.38 -11.94
CA GLU A 129 -7.53 13.75 -10.77
C GLU A 129 -6.78 13.61 -9.44
N ILE A 130 -5.76 12.76 -9.38
CA ILE A 130 -4.89 12.60 -8.21
C ILE A 130 -3.67 13.52 -8.30
N ILE A 131 -3.01 13.55 -9.46
CA ILE A 131 -1.73 14.28 -9.63
C ILE A 131 -1.95 15.80 -9.62
N SER A 132 -3.08 16.28 -10.14
CA SER A 132 -3.38 17.73 -10.23
C SER A 132 -3.78 18.37 -8.91
N GLN A 133 -4.04 17.57 -7.87
CA GLN A 133 -4.36 18.10 -6.55
C GLN A 133 -3.13 18.85 -6.00
N LYS A 134 -3.23 20.18 -6.02
CA LYS A 134 -2.25 21.05 -5.36
C LYS A 134 -2.46 20.92 -3.86
N PHE A 135 -1.37 20.62 -3.18
CA PHE A 135 -1.34 20.20 -1.80
C PHE A 135 -0.49 21.13 -0.95
#